data_AF-A0A961KN23-F1
#
_entry.id   AF-A0A961KN23-F1
#
_cell.length_a   1.000
_cell.length_b   1.000
_cell.length_c   1.000
_cell.angle_alpha   90.00
_cell.angle_beta   90.00
_cell.angle_gamma   90.00
#
_symmetry.space_group_name_H-M   'P 1'
#
loop_
_entity.id
_entity.type
_entity.pdbx_description
1 polymer ?
#
loop_
_entity_poly.entity_id
_entity_poly.type
_entity_poly.pdbx_seq_one_letter_code
_entity_poly.pdbx_strand_id
1 'polypeptide(L)'
;DGIMQLSDRFAPVSVSKDGFPVGNMTRVEVDANGLVHALFDTGITRTIYKVPLVDLPNPNGLVALDQQTYMPSPESGAYFLWDAGAGPTGDIVSYAREESATDVANELTEMIQTQRAYSSNAKVIQTVDEMLQETTNIKR
;
A
#
# COMPACT_ATOMS: atom_id res chain seq x y z
N ASP A 1 -41.32 -24.93 17.24
CA ASP A 1 -42.76 -25.25 17.17
C ASP A 1 -42.88 -26.73 16.84
N GLY A 2 -43.32 -27.56 17.78
CA GLY A 2 -43.21 -29.02 17.71
C GLY A 2 -44.57 -29.67 17.55
N ILE A 3 -44.81 -30.32 16.41
CA ILE A 3 -46.03 -31.11 16.15
C ILE A 3 -45.88 -32.51 16.76
N MET A 4 -46.90 -32.97 17.51
CA MET A 4 -47.00 -34.36 17.97
C MET A 4 -48.04 -35.09 17.12
N GLN A 5 -47.66 -36.25 16.56
CA GLN A 5 -48.54 -37.15 15.81
C GLN A 5 -48.70 -38.46 16.59
N LEU A 6 -49.94 -38.89 16.85
CA LEU A 6 -50.29 -39.95 17.80
C LEU A 6 -50.42 -41.36 17.18
N SER A 7 -50.09 -41.55 15.89
CA SER A 7 -50.44 -42.82 15.20
C SER A 7 -49.47 -43.28 14.11
N ASP A 8 -48.22 -42.79 14.09
CA ASP A 8 -47.17 -43.34 13.23
C ASP A 8 -45.81 -43.36 13.95
N ARG A 9 -44.82 -44.13 13.47
CA ARG A 9 -43.47 -44.20 14.06
C ARG A 9 -42.83 -42.80 14.01
N PHE A 10 -42.44 -42.28 15.16
CA PHE A 10 -41.75 -41.00 15.29
C PHE A 10 -40.56 -40.91 14.31
N ALA A 11 -40.67 -40.00 13.34
CA ALA A 11 -39.63 -39.68 12.38
C ALA A 11 -39.29 -38.18 12.52
N PRO A 12 -38.09 -37.81 13.00
CA PRO A 12 -37.72 -36.41 13.10
C PRO A 12 -37.64 -35.79 11.70
N VAL A 13 -38.48 -34.78 11.45
CA VAL A 13 -38.65 -34.13 10.13
C VAL A 13 -37.45 -33.28 9.74
N SER A 14 -36.69 -32.76 10.71
CA SER A 14 -35.42 -32.09 10.46
C SER A 14 -34.63 -31.95 11.76
N VAL A 15 -33.40 -32.47 11.78
CA VAL A 15 -32.45 -32.22 12.86
C VAL A 15 -31.45 -31.20 12.35
N SER A 16 -31.63 -29.94 12.73
CA SER A 16 -30.61 -28.90 12.52
C SER A 16 -29.65 -28.92 13.70
N LYS A 17 -28.36 -29.09 13.44
CA LYS A 17 -27.29 -28.91 14.42
C LYS A 17 -26.39 -27.79 13.93
N ASP A 18 -26.18 -26.80 14.77
CA ASP A 18 -25.26 -25.66 14.59
C ASP A 18 -23.85 -25.95 15.13
N GLY A 19 -23.61 -27.17 15.63
CA GLY A 19 -22.33 -27.61 16.13
C GLY A 19 -21.38 -27.99 15.01
N PHE A 20 -20.23 -27.33 14.96
CA PHE A 20 -19.11 -27.68 14.09
C PHE A 20 -17.97 -28.27 14.91
N PRO A 21 -17.26 -29.29 14.41
CA PRO A 21 -16.05 -29.78 15.06
C PRO A 21 -15.00 -28.66 15.12
N VAL A 22 -14.08 -28.73 16.09
CA VAL A 22 -12.92 -27.84 16.09
C VAL A 22 -12.16 -28.08 14.80
N GLY A 23 -12.05 -27.03 14.00
CA GLY A 23 -11.36 -27.06 12.73
C GLY A 23 -10.05 -26.30 12.83
N ASN A 24 -9.02 -26.80 12.14
CA ASN A 24 -7.77 -26.07 12.02
C ASN A 24 -7.85 -25.07 10.87
N MET A 25 -7.24 -23.91 11.06
CA MET A 25 -7.11 -22.91 10.01
C MET A 25 -6.20 -23.48 8.90
N THR A 26 -6.72 -23.55 7.68
CA THR A 26 -6.01 -24.09 6.52
C THR A 26 -5.42 -22.98 5.66
N ARG A 27 -6.16 -21.89 5.43
CA ARG A 27 -5.74 -20.79 4.57
C ARG A 27 -6.28 -19.46 5.06
N VAL A 28 -5.57 -18.39 4.74
CA VAL A 28 -6.03 -17.00 4.92
C VAL A 28 -6.14 -16.36 3.55
N GLU A 29 -7.25 -15.69 3.30
CA GLU A 29 -7.51 -14.91 2.09
C GLU A 29 -7.95 -13.50 2.50
N VAL A 30 -7.53 -12.50 1.74
CA VAL A 30 -7.93 -11.10 1.95
C VAL A 30 -8.84 -10.71 0.80
N ASP A 31 -10.02 -10.20 1.11
CA ASP A 31 -10.99 -9.71 0.13
C ASP A 31 -10.68 -8.25 -0.28
N ALA A 32 -11.30 -7.79 -1.37
CA ALA A 32 -11.12 -6.44 -1.89
C ALA A 32 -11.56 -5.34 -0.90
N ASN A 33 -12.49 -5.66 -0.02
CA ASN A 33 -12.95 -4.80 1.08
C ASN A 33 -12.00 -4.81 2.31
N GLY A 34 -10.80 -5.41 2.18
CA GLY A 34 -9.81 -5.50 3.25
C GLY A 34 -10.18 -6.48 4.37
N LEU A 35 -11.20 -7.33 4.15
CA LEU A 35 -11.62 -8.35 5.10
C LEU A 35 -10.70 -9.56 5.01
N VAL A 36 -10.12 -9.95 6.14
CA VAL A 36 -9.26 -11.12 6.26
C VAL A 36 -10.14 -12.32 6.64
N HIS A 37 -10.29 -13.23 5.69
CA HIS A 37 -11.03 -14.47 5.83
C HIS A 37 -10.08 -15.62 6.13
N ALA A 38 -10.36 -16.37 7.20
CA ALA A 38 -9.74 -17.66 7.44
C ALA A 38 -10.66 -18.78 6.98
N LEU A 39 -10.10 -19.68 6.19
CA LEU A 39 -10.73 -20.91 5.76
C LEU A 39 -10.28 -22.04 6.68
N PHE A 40 -11.26 -22.74 7.25
CA PHE A 40 -11.04 -23.89 8.12
C PHE A 40 -11.20 -25.20 7.34
N ASP A 41 -10.55 -26.27 7.80
CA ASP A 41 -10.68 -27.63 7.27
C ASP A 41 -12.12 -28.18 7.28
N THR A 42 -12.98 -27.61 8.12
CA THR A 42 -14.42 -27.88 8.19
C THR A 42 -15.23 -27.28 7.04
N GLY A 43 -14.59 -26.52 6.13
CA GLY A 43 -15.24 -25.83 5.01
C GLY A 43 -15.93 -24.52 5.42
N ILE A 44 -15.77 -24.09 6.67
CA ILE A 44 -16.29 -22.82 7.17
C ILE A 44 -15.28 -21.72 6.86
N THR A 45 -15.78 -20.60 6.35
CA THR A 45 -15.01 -19.36 6.23
C THR A 45 -15.45 -18.39 7.33
N ARG A 46 -14.50 -17.85 8.09
CA ARG A 46 -14.78 -16.80 9.08
C ARG A 46 -13.91 -15.59 8.83
N THR A 47 -14.51 -14.42 8.90
CA THR A 47 -13.77 -13.15 8.92
C THR A 47 -13.13 -12.98 10.29
N ILE A 48 -11.81 -12.84 10.33
CA ILE A 48 -11.03 -12.68 11.57
C ILE A 48 -10.68 -11.21 11.81
N TYR A 49 -10.34 -10.49 10.74
CA TYR A 49 -9.84 -9.13 10.85
C TYR A 49 -10.26 -8.28 9.66
N LYS A 50 -10.13 -6.97 9.81
CA LYS A 50 -10.31 -6.01 8.72
C LYS A 50 -9.10 -5.08 8.72
N VAL A 51 -8.42 -4.98 7.59
CA VAL A 51 -7.29 -4.07 7.41
C VAL A 51 -7.84 -2.68 7.08
N PRO A 52 -7.68 -1.68 7.97
CA PRO A 52 -8.06 -0.32 7.64
C PRO A 52 -7.03 0.32 6.71
N LEU A 53 -7.49 1.22 5.84
CA LEU A 53 -6.64 2.09 5.04
C LEU A 53 -6.55 3.46 5.69
N VAL A 54 -5.45 4.17 5.43
CA VAL A 54 -5.23 5.51 5.97
C VAL A 54 -5.22 6.50 4.82
N ASP A 55 -6.01 7.55 4.95
CA ASP A 55 -6.00 8.71 4.06
C ASP A 55 -5.44 9.93 4.80
N LEU A 56 -4.63 10.72 4.11
CA LEU A 56 -4.08 11.98 4.61
C LEU A 56 -4.32 13.08 3.58
N PRO A 57 -4.71 14.30 4.01
CA PRO A 57 -4.94 15.41 3.10
C PRO A 57 -3.75 15.77 2.20
N ASN A 58 -2.52 15.59 2.69
CA ASN A 58 -1.30 15.89 1.94
C ASN A 58 -0.27 14.75 2.04
N PRO A 59 -0.26 13.81 1.07
CA PRO A 59 0.71 12.71 1.03
C PRO A 59 2.17 13.17 0.89
N ASN A 60 2.42 14.30 0.21
CA ASN A 60 3.77 14.82 0.00
C ASN A 60 4.36 15.46 1.27
N GLY A 61 3.54 15.72 2.28
CA GLY A 61 3.98 16.20 3.60
C GLY A 61 4.48 15.08 4.51
N LEU A 62 4.34 13.81 4.11
CA LEU A 62 4.78 12.69 4.93
C LEU A 62 6.31 12.64 5.06
N VAL A 63 6.79 12.30 6.25
CA VAL A 63 8.22 12.06 6.46
C VAL A 63 8.51 10.61 6.07
N ALA A 64 9.35 10.43 5.05
CA ALA A 64 9.84 9.11 4.67
C ALA A 64 10.74 8.55 5.77
N LEU A 65 10.40 7.35 6.25
CA LEU A 65 11.21 6.54 7.15
C LEU A 65 11.82 5.36 6.37
N ASP A 66 12.62 4.56 7.06
CA ASP A 66 13.19 3.35 6.48
C ASP A 66 12.13 2.34 6.04
N GLN A 67 12.52 1.43 5.14
CA GLN A 67 11.71 0.28 4.72
C GLN A 67 10.35 0.66 4.08
N GLN A 68 10.29 1.77 3.34
CA GLN A 68 9.05 2.26 2.69
C GLN A 68 7.94 2.64 3.70
N THR A 69 8.32 2.95 4.93
CA THR A 69 7.38 3.44 5.94
C THR A 69 7.30 4.96 5.86
N TYR A 70 6.11 5.51 6.12
CA TYR A 70 5.89 6.95 6.16
C TYR A 70 5.31 7.35 7.51
N MET A 71 5.75 8.49 8.03
CA MET A 71 5.25 9.05 9.29
C MET A 71 4.48 10.34 9.02
N PRO A 72 3.27 10.50 9.62
CA PRO A 72 2.55 11.76 9.58
C PRO A 72 3.35 12.90 10.22
N SER A 73 3.31 14.07 9.59
CA SER A 73 3.92 15.31 10.07
C SER A 73 2.86 16.41 10.24
N PRO A 74 3.20 17.53 10.87
CA PRO A 74 2.31 18.70 10.89
C PRO A 74 1.90 19.18 9.49
N GLU A 75 2.77 19.03 8.49
CA GLU A 75 2.54 19.41 7.09
C GLU A 75 1.64 18.43 6.32
N SER A 76 1.58 17.15 6.72
CA SER A 76 0.68 16.16 6.11
C SER A 76 -0.77 16.28 6.60
N GLY A 77 -0.97 16.89 7.77
CA GLY A 77 -2.25 16.94 8.47
C GLY A 77 -2.56 15.67 9.26
N ALA A 78 -3.79 15.61 9.80
CA ALA A 78 -4.26 14.45 10.55
C ALA A 78 -4.50 13.23 9.64
N TYR A 79 -4.25 12.04 10.17
CA TYR A 79 -4.55 10.78 9.49
C TYR A 79 -6.00 10.36 9.76
N PHE A 80 -6.68 9.86 8.73
CA PHE A 80 -8.03 9.33 8.83
C PHE A 80 -8.03 7.85 8.45
N LEU A 81 -8.61 7.01 9.32
CA LEU A 81 -8.78 5.59 9.00
C LEU A 81 -10.10 5.38 8.28
N TRP A 82 -10.03 4.68 7.16
CA TRP A 82 -11.16 4.31 6.33
C TRP A 82 -11.20 2.80 6.14
N ASP A 83 -12.40 2.33 5.82
CA ASP A 83 -12.60 0.98 5.33
C ASP A 83 -12.13 0.89 3.87
N ALA A 84 -11.42 -0.17 3.51
CA ALA A 84 -11.02 -0.41 2.12
C ALA A 84 -12.25 -0.46 1.20
N GLY A 85 -12.17 0.26 0.07
CA GLY A 85 -13.28 0.46 -0.86
C GLY A 85 -14.34 1.47 -0.44
N ALA A 86 -14.16 2.15 0.69
CA ALA A 86 -15.05 3.22 1.14
C ALA A 86 -14.37 4.60 1.17
N GLY A 87 -15.15 5.64 0.93
CA GLY A 87 -14.69 7.02 1.01
C GLY A 87 -13.66 7.39 -0.07
N PRO A 88 -12.60 8.15 0.26
CA PRO A 88 -11.54 8.52 -0.68
C PRO A 88 -10.49 7.41 -0.89
N THR A 89 -10.61 6.27 -0.20
CA THR A 89 -9.65 5.17 -0.29
C THR A 89 -10.04 4.16 -1.37
N GLY A 90 -9.04 3.54 -2.00
CA GLY A 90 -9.25 2.51 -3.03
C GLY A 90 -9.56 1.13 -2.45
N ASP A 91 -9.77 0.17 -3.36
CA ASP A 91 -9.93 -1.25 -3.02
C ASP A 91 -8.57 -1.91 -2.78
N ILE A 92 -8.56 -3.02 -2.03
CA ILE A 92 -7.38 -3.85 -1.85
C ILE A 92 -7.33 -4.93 -2.93
N VAL A 93 -6.19 -5.11 -3.58
CA VAL A 93 -5.99 -6.26 -4.48
C VAL A 93 -5.11 -7.29 -3.78
N SER A 94 -5.72 -8.40 -3.40
CA SER A 94 -5.02 -9.50 -2.74
C SER A 94 -4.09 -10.25 -3.70
N TYR A 95 -3.00 -10.79 -3.17
CA TYR A 95 -1.95 -11.50 -3.92
C TYR A 95 -1.26 -10.67 -5.03
N ALA A 96 -1.47 -9.35 -5.08
CA ALA A 96 -0.75 -8.44 -5.95
C ALA A 96 0.27 -7.62 -5.15
N ARG A 97 1.35 -7.20 -5.81
CA ARG A 97 2.34 -6.28 -5.27
C ARG A 97 2.35 -5.02 -6.11
N GLU A 98 2.29 -3.87 -5.47
CA GLU A 98 2.41 -2.59 -6.15
C GLU A 98 3.81 -2.46 -6.77
N GLU A 99 3.84 -2.17 -8.07
CA GLU A 99 5.06 -1.92 -8.82
C GLU A 99 5.51 -0.46 -8.59
N SER A 100 6.82 -0.22 -8.67
CA SER A 100 7.32 1.15 -8.60
C SER A 100 6.82 1.93 -9.81
N ALA A 101 6.26 3.11 -9.58
CA ALA A 101 5.84 4.02 -10.65
C ALA A 101 7.02 4.67 -11.40
N THR A 102 8.28 4.35 -11.03
CA THR A 102 9.48 4.97 -11.57
C THR A 102 9.88 4.38 -12.92
N ASP A 103 9.97 5.22 -13.95
CA ASP A 103 10.48 4.84 -15.27
C ASP A 103 12.01 5.06 -15.33
N VAL A 104 12.75 3.94 -15.28
CA VAL A 104 14.22 3.94 -15.28
C VAL A 104 14.82 4.65 -16.50
N ALA A 105 14.16 4.61 -17.67
CA ALA A 105 14.68 5.25 -18.87
C ALA A 105 14.61 6.78 -18.78
N ASN A 106 13.53 7.31 -18.21
CA ASN A 106 13.36 8.74 -17.97
C ASN A 106 14.29 9.23 -16.87
N GLU A 107 14.38 8.51 -15.75
CA GLU A 107 15.29 8.83 -14.64
C GLU A 107 16.76 8.89 -15.10
N LEU A 108 17.19 7.93 -15.93
CA LEU A 108 18.54 7.94 -16.49
C LEU A 108 18.76 9.14 -17.41
N THR A 109 17.75 9.51 -18.21
CA THR A 109 17.84 10.67 -19.10
C THR A 109 17.93 11.96 -18.30
N GLU A 110 17.15 12.10 -17.24
CA GLU A 110 17.18 13.25 -16.34
C GLU A 110 18.52 13.33 -15.58
N MET A 111 19.08 12.19 -15.16
CA MET A 111 20.43 12.12 -14.63
C MET A 111 21.50 12.57 -15.64
N ILE A 112 21.40 12.15 -16.90
CA ILE A 112 22.34 12.58 -17.95
C ILE A 112 22.20 14.09 -18.22
N GLN A 113 20.97 14.62 -18.22
CA GLN A 113 20.72 16.05 -18.40
C GLN A 113 21.32 16.86 -17.25
N THR A 114 21.07 16.46 -16.01
CA THR A 114 21.63 17.14 -14.83
C THR A 114 23.16 17.07 -14.81
N GLN A 115 23.77 15.94 -15.17
CA GLN A 115 25.22 15.81 -15.31
C GLN A 115 25.79 16.70 -16.43
N ARG A 116 25.13 16.75 -17.60
CA ARG A 116 25.54 17.63 -18.69
C ARG A 116 25.44 19.10 -18.28
N ALA A 117 24.35 19.49 -17.64
CA ALA A 117 24.20 20.85 -17.10
C ALA A 117 25.32 21.19 -16.12
N TYR A 118 25.67 20.28 -15.21
CA TYR A 118 26.80 20.46 -14.29
C TYR A 118 28.14 20.61 -15.03
N SER A 119 28.45 19.73 -15.99
CA SER A 119 29.69 19.81 -16.78
C SER A 119 29.80 21.09 -17.61
N SER A 120 28.67 21.56 -18.16
CA SER A 120 28.59 22.80 -18.91
C SER A 120 28.83 24.00 -18.00
N ASN A 121 28.18 24.04 -16.84
CA ASN A 121 28.38 25.10 -15.85
C ASN A 121 29.83 25.11 -15.32
N ALA A 122 30.41 23.94 -15.06
CA ALA A 122 31.80 23.81 -14.65
C ALA A 122 32.76 24.32 -15.75
N LYS A 123 32.48 24.03 -17.02
CA LYS A 123 33.32 24.52 -18.12
C LYS A 123 33.21 26.03 -18.29
N VAL A 124 32.01 26.60 -18.14
CA VAL A 124 31.81 28.06 -18.14
C VAL A 124 32.63 28.71 -17.03
N ILE A 125 32.60 28.16 -15.80
CA ILE A 125 33.41 28.66 -14.68
C ILE A 125 34.91 28.60 -15.02
N GLN A 126 35.40 27.47 -15.53
CA GLN A 126 36.80 27.33 -15.92
C GLN A 126 37.22 28.38 -16.96
N THR A 127 36.39 28.61 -17.98
CA THR A 127 36.70 29.62 -19.01
C THR A 127 36.70 31.04 -18.45
N VAL A 128 35.84 31.34 -17.48
CA VAL A 128 35.84 32.64 -16.78
C VAL A 128 37.10 32.80 -15.95
N ASP A 129 37.53 31.75 -15.23
CA ASP A 129 38.77 31.77 -14.44
C ASP A 129 40.01 31.97 -15.32
N GLU A 130 40.09 31.27 -16.46
CA GLU A 130 41.16 31.44 -17.45
C GLU A 130 41.21 32.88 -17.99
N MET A 131 40.06 33.47 -18.31
CA MET A 131 39.96 34.87 -18.78
C MET A 131 40.33 35.89 -17.70
N LEU A 132 39.95 35.65 -16.45
CA LEU A 132 40.33 36.50 -15.31
C LEU A 132 41.84 36.45 -15.08
N GLN A 133 42.44 35.27 -15.12
CA GLN A 133 43.87 35.09 -14.97
C GLN A 133 44.64 35.82 -16.08
N GLU A 134 44.20 35.70 -17.32
CA GLU A 134 44.82 36.42 -18.45
C GLU A 134 44.69 37.94 -18.29
N THR A 135 43.53 38.43 -17.86
CA THR A 135 43.32 39.87 -17.61
C THR A 135 44.26 40.39 -16.51
N THR A 136 44.50 39.60 -15.46
CA THR A 136 45.47 39.98 -14.41
C THR A 136 46.92 39.97 -14.90
N ASN A 137 47.28 39.11 -15.85
CA ASN A 137 48.61 39.08 -16.45
C ASN A 137 48.87 40.27 -17.37
N ILE A 138 47.85 40.77 -18.10
CA ILE A 138 47.94 41.96 -18.96
C ILE A 138 48.11 43.26 -18.15
N LYS A 139 47.67 43.28 -16.88
CA LYS A 139 47.78 44.46 -16.01
C LYS A 139 49.19 44.64 -15.40
N ARG A 140 50.15 43.77 -15.72
CA ARG A 140 51.55 43.84 -15.30
C ARG A 140 52.42 44.42 -16.40
#